data_AF-A0A7R8ZRZ5-F1
#
_entry.id   AF-A0A7R8ZRZ5-F1
#
_cell.length_a   1.000
_cell.length_b   1.000
_cell.length_c   1.000
_cell.angle_alpha   90.00
_cell.angle_beta   90.00
_cell.angle_gamma   90.00
#
_symmetry.space_group_name_H-M   'P 1'
#
loop_
_entity.id
_entity.type
_entity.pdbx_description
1 polymer ?
#
loop_
_entity_poly.entity_id
_entity_poly.type
_entity_poly.pdbx_seq_one_letter_code
_entity_poly.pdbx_strand_id
1 'polypeptide(L)'
;MYLRGLLFKEEGRRFGMDLMALNIQRGRDHGLASYNDYREICALGRLRDWTAFERVFGRELTSRFQRVYESVDDIDLFAGGSVEPLVPGTELGPTFLCINGDMFARLQKGDRFYYELGGEPHSFSPEQLDQIRRVSLARVLCDNSEALRVIQPLVMARISTDCALVAALPSSLNAPCIVASSVTTLVLVGAGIVAHSVCRATAEPQVVDSLRMDAPTTKQALLL
;
A
#
# COMPACT_ATOMS: atom_id res chain seq x y z
N MET A 1 14.50 -10.97 1.99
CA MET A 1 13.96 -10.98 0.61
C MET A 1 14.10 -12.39 0.03
N TYR A 2 13.03 -13.17 0.14
CA TYR A 2 13.04 -14.64 0.01
C TYR A 2 12.88 -15.20 -1.42
N LEU A 3 12.78 -14.33 -2.44
CA LEU A 3 12.47 -14.75 -3.82
C LEU A 3 13.69 -14.68 -4.77
N ARG A 4 14.87 -14.37 -4.24
CA ARG A 4 16.12 -14.36 -5.00
C ARG A 4 16.67 -15.79 -5.12
N GLY A 5 16.69 -16.35 -6.33
CA GLY A 5 17.19 -17.70 -6.60
C GLY A 5 16.34 -18.82 -5.99
N LEU A 6 15.11 -18.52 -5.57
CA LEU A 6 14.18 -19.46 -4.93
C LEU A 6 12.79 -19.45 -5.58
N LEU A 7 12.54 -18.60 -6.59
CA LEU A 7 11.26 -18.56 -7.28
C LEU A 7 11.03 -19.88 -8.03
N PHE A 8 9.92 -20.57 -7.70
CA PHE A 8 9.56 -21.90 -8.23
C PHE A 8 10.70 -22.93 -8.15
N LYS A 9 11.48 -22.92 -7.06
CA LYS A 9 12.53 -23.91 -6.84
C LYS A 9 11.93 -25.30 -6.64
N GLU A 10 12.20 -26.21 -7.57
CA GLU A 10 11.81 -27.62 -7.47
C GLU A 10 12.58 -28.36 -6.36
N GLU A 11 11.98 -29.42 -5.84
CA GLU A 11 12.62 -30.33 -4.90
C GLU A 11 13.87 -30.98 -5.53
N GLY A 12 14.96 -31.08 -4.77
CA GLY A 12 16.25 -31.60 -5.26
C GLY A 12 17.08 -30.61 -6.11
N ARG A 13 16.53 -29.47 -6.55
CA ARG A 13 17.32 -28.42 -7.22
C ARG A 13 18.03 -27.54 -6.20
N ARG A 14 19.21 -27.01 -6.55
CA ARG A 14 19.98 -26.10 -5.68
C ARG A 14 19.43 -24.66 -5.69
N PHE A 15 18.92 -24.21 -6.83
CA PHE A 15 18.38 -22.87 -7.04
C PHE A 15 17.13 -22.92 -7.94
N GLY A 16 16.23 -21.96 -7.75
CA GLY A 16 15.14 -21.62 -8.68
C GLY A 16 15.47 -20.34 -9.45
N MET A 17 14.44 -19.67 -9.97
CA MET A 17 14.59 -18.38 -10.64
C MET A 17 14.81 -17.22 -9.65
N ASP A 18 15.32 -16.10 -10.17
CA ASP A 18 15.49 -14.86 -9.41
C ASP A 18 14.46 -13.84 -9.86
N LEU A 19 13.46 -13.59 -9.01
CA LEU A 19 12.37 -12.67 -9.33
C LEU A 19 12.87 -11.23 -9.59
N MET A 20 13.95 -10.81 -8.95
CA MET A 20 14.47 -9.45 -9.14
C MET A 20 15.19 -9.29 -10.46
N ALA A 21 16.00 -10.29 -10.82
CA ALA A 21 16.61 -10.33 -12.14
C ALA A 21 15.54 -10.38 -13.24
N LEU A 22 14.46 -11.15 -13.02
CA LEU A 22 13.32 -11.19 -13.95
C LEU A 22 12.60 -9.85 -14.07
N ASN A 23 12.40 -9.11 -12.98
CA ASN A 23 11.78 -7.78 -13.03
C ASN A 23 12.62 -6.78 -13.83
N ILE A 24 13.95 -6.78 -13.63
CA ILE A 24 14.87 -5.93 -14.41
C ILE A 24 14.82 -6.32 -15.89
N GLN A 25 14.93 -7.62 -16.19
CA GLN A 25 14.88 -8.10 -17.58
C GLN A 25 13.55 -7.81 -18.26
N ARG A 26 12.42 -7.93 -17.55
CA ARG A 26 11.10 -7.56 -18.08
C ARG A 26 10.99 -6.06 -18.35
N GLY A 27 11.57 -5.23 -17.49
CA GLY A 27 11.65 -3.78 -17.74
C GLY A 27 12.39 -3.47 -19.04
N ARG A 28 13.53 -4.12 -19.28
CA ARG A 28 14.33 -3.96 -20.51
C ARG A 28 13.60 -4.49 -21.74
N ASP A 29 12.98 -5.66 -21.64
CA ASP A 29 12.18 -6.28 -22.71
C ASP A 29 11.00 -5.39 -23.14
N HIS A 30 10.33 -4.76 -22.17
CA HIS A 30 9.25 -3.80 -22.42
C HIS A 30 9.75 -2.41 -22.84
N GLY A 31 11.07 -2.18 -22.91
CA GLY A 31 11.64 -0.88 -23.26
C GLY A 31 11.29 0.23 -22.25
N LEU A 32 11.20 -0.09 -20.96
CA LEU A 32 10.97 0.93 -19.94
C LEU A 32 12.12 1.94 -19.93
N ALA A 33 11.77 3.21 -19.76
CA ALA A 33 12.73 4.30 -19.64
C ALA A 33 13.56 4.18 -18.35
N SER A 34 14.64 4.97 -18.28
CA SER A 34 15.53 4.96 -17.12
C SER A 34 14.83 5.44 -15.86
N TYR A 35 15.35 5.06 -14.70
CA TYR A 35 14.93 5.59 -13.40
C TYR A 35 14.90 7.13 -13.39
N ASN A 36 15.92 7.79 -13.95
CA ASN A 36 15.99 9.25 -13.99
C ASN A 36 14.91 9.89 -14.87
N ASP A 37 14.49 9.24 -15.96
CA ASP A 37 13.40 9.74 -16.82
C ASP A 37 12.07 9.71 -16.06
N TYR A 38 11.81 8.65 -15.30
CA TYR A 38 10.62 8.59 -14.44
C TYR A 38 10.66 9.61 -13.29
N ARG A 39 11.83 9.86 -12.70
CA ARG A 39 11.98 10.95 -11.72
C ARG A 39 11.59 12.31 -12.31
N GLU A 40 12.01 12.58 -13.54
CA GLU A 40 11.70 13.82 -14.24
C GLU A 40 10.22 13.95 -14.56
N ILE A 41 9.60 12.88 -15.09
CA ILE A 41 8.14 12.81 -15.32
C ILE A 41 7.37 13.07 -14.03
N CYS A 42 7.87 12.56 -12.90
CA CYS A 42 7.29 12.76 -11.58
C CYS A 42 7.71 14.07 -10.89
N ALA A 43 8.37 14.99 -11.59
CA ALA A 43 8.85 16.28 -11.08
C ALA A 43 9.78 16.20 -9.85
N LEU A 44 10.47 15.06 -9.66
CA LEU A 44 11.43 14.82 -8.56
C LEU A 44 12.85 15.30 -8.88
N GLY A 45 13.05 15.79 -10.10
CA GLY A 45 14.36 16.18 -10.62
C GLY A 45 15.27 14.99 -10.93
N ARG A 46 16.10 15.15 -11.97
CA ARG A 46 17.11 14.16 -12.35
C ARG A 46 18.28 14.16 -11.38
N LEU A 47 18.84 12.99 -11.10
CA LEU A 47 20.14 12.87 -10.45
C LEU A 47 21.21 13.04 -11.53
N ARG A 48 22.04 14.09 -11.43
CA ARG A 48 22.99 14.44 -12.50
C ARG A 48 24.29 13.64 -12.48
N ASP A 49 24.64 13.11 -11.33
CA ASP A 49 25.90 12.39 -11.11
C ASP A 49 25.79 11.48 -9.88
N TRP A 50 26.82 10.66 -9.67
CA TRP A 50 26.93 9.78 -8.52
C TRP A 50 27.00 10.53 -7.18
N THR A 51 27.43 11.80 -7.16
CA THR A 51 27.43 12.63 -5.94
C THR A 51 26.00 13.00 -5.53
N ALA A 52 25.13 13.32 -6.49
CA ALA A 52 23.71 13.54 -6.27
C ALA A 52 23.02 12.25 -5.81
N PHE A 53 23.37 11.11 -6.40
CA PHE A 53 22.89 9.81 -5.96
C PHE A 53 23.31 9.51 -4.51
N GLU A 54 24.59 9.72 -4.15
CA GLU A 54 25.10 9.49 -2.80
C GLU A 54 24.40 10.34 -1.74
N ARG A 55 24.02 11.58 -2.05
CA ARG A 55 23.27 12.43 -1.12
C ARG A 55 21.88 11.87 -0.76
N VAL A 56 21.26 11.12 -1.66
CA VAL A 56 19.92 10.54 -1.45
C VAL A 56 20.01 9.15 -0.82
N PHE A 57 20.94 8.32 -1.30
CA PHE A 57 20.97 6.88 -1.02
C PHE A 57 22.12 6.45 -0.09
N GLY A 58 23.07 7.35 0.19
CA GLY A 58 24.25 7.07 0.98
C GLY A 58 25.36 6.36 0.22
N ARG A 59 26.57 6.40 0.79
CA ARG A 59 27.80 5.92 0.15
C ARG A 59 27.78 4.43 -0.18
N GLU A 60 27.27 3.61 0.75
CA GLU A 60 27.31 2.15 0.58
C GLU A 60 26.50 1.71 -0.63
N LEU A 61 25.28 2.24 -0.77
CA LEU A 61 24.39 1.91 -1.87
C LEU A 61 24.94 2.47 -3.19
N THR A 62 25.43 3.71 -3.18
CA THR A 62 26.10 4.33 -4.34
C THR A 62 27.24 3.46 -4.85
N SER A 63 28.11 2.99 -3.95
CA SER A 63 29.23 2.12 -4.30
C SER A 63 28.79 0.78 -4.91
N ARG A 64 27.60 0.28 -4.58
CA ARG A 64 27.02 -0.93 -5.18
C ARG A 64 26.50 -0.65 -6.59
N PHE A 65 25.85 0.49 -6.81
CA PHE A 65 25.32 0.88 -8.13
C PHE A 65 26.44 1.22 -9.11
N GLN A 66 27.49 1.92 -8.68
CA GLN A 66 28.67 2.23 -9.51
C GLN A 66 29.41 1.00 -10.05
N ARG A 67 29.23 -0.18 -9.43
CA ARG A 67 29.81 -1.44 -9.94
C ARG A 67 29.00 -2.05 -11.08
N VAL A 68 27.78 -1.59 -11.30
CA VAL A 68 26.81 -2.21 -12.22
C VAL A 68 26.44 -1.26 -13.34
N TYR A 69 26.33 0.04 -13.06
CA TYR A 69 25.95 1.07 -14.03
C TYR A 69 27.10 2.07 -14.23
N GLU A 70 27.29 2.51 -15.47
CA GLU A 70 28.31 3.52 -15.83
C GLU A 70 27.84 4.92 -15.42
N SER A 71 26.59 5.26 -15.75
CA SER A 71 25.94 6.50 -15.39
C SER A 71 24.72 6.29 -14.48
N VAL A 72 24.35 7.33 -13.74
CA VAL A 72 23.06 7.40 -13.03
C VAL A 72 21.87 7.40 -13.97
N ASP A 73 22.06 7.80 -15.23
CA ASP A 73 21.05 7.76 -16.28
C ASP A 73 20.82 6.34 -16.84
N ASP A 74 21.70 5.37 -16.54
CA ASP A 74 21.55 3.98 -17.02
C ASP A 74 20.77 3.10 -16.04
N ILE A 75 20.38 3.63 -14.88
CA ILE A 75 19.75 2.85 -13.81
C ILE A 75 18.36 2.38 -14.27
N ASP A 76 18.14 1.07 -14.28
CA ASP A 76 16.82 0.49 -14.55
C ASP A 76 15.78 1.00 -13.55
N LEU A 77 14.57 1.35 -14.00
CA LEU A 77 13.49 1.88 -13.15
C LEU A 77 13.27 1.02 -11.89
N PHE A 78 13.18 -0.30 -12.06
CA PHE A 78 12.93 -1.20 -10.93
C PHE A 78 14.08 -1.17 -9.91
N ALA A 79 15.33 -1.10 -10.37
CA ALA A 79 16.49 -1.04 -9.49
C ALA A 79 16.54 0.27 -8.71
N GLY A 80 16.37 1.41 -9.38
CA GLY A 80 16.40 2.73 -8.74
C GLY A 80 15.21 3.00 -7.83
N GLY A 81 13.99 2.72 -8.30
CA GLY A 81 12.77 2.96 -7.53
C GLY A 81 12.65 2.09 -6.28
N SER A 82 13.18 0.85 -6.30
CA SER A 82 13.07 -0.07 -5.16
C SER A 82 13.98 0.27 -3.98
N VAL A 83 14.97 1.15 -4.20
CA VAL A 83 15.92 1.57 -3.15
C VAL A 83 15.64 2.97 -2.62
N GLU A 84 14.58 3.62 -3.11
CA GLU A 84 14.15 4.90 -2.60
C GLU A 84 13.73 4.83 -1.13
N PRO A 85 14.06 5.86 -0.32
CA PRO A 85 13.50 5.96 1.01
C PRO A 85 11.98 6.08 0.91
N LEU A 86 11.28 5.37 1.80
CA LEU A 86 9.83 5.36 1.82
C LEU A 86 9.28 6.73 2.19
N VAL A 87 8.20 7.14 1.53
CA VAL A 87 7.45 8.33 1.92
C VAL A 87 6.69 8.00 3.22
N PRO A 88 6.76 8.84 4.27
CA PRO A 88 6.10 8.57 5.55
C PRO A 88 4.62 8.20 5.40
N GLY A 89 4.20 7.11 6.05
CA GLY A 89 2.83 6.60 5.96
C GLY A 89 2.54 5.76 4.71
N THR A 90 3.56 5.47 3.89
CA THR A 90 3.44 4.62 2.70
C THR A 90 4.50 3.52 2.68
N GLU A 91 4.30 2.52 1.82
CA GLU A 91 5.29 1.46 1.54
C GLU A 91 6.05 1.71 0.22
N LEU A 92 5.98 2.95 -0.32
CA LEU A 92 6.58 3.31 -1.60
C LEU A 92 7.53 4.50 -1.46
N GLY A 93 8.61 4.48 -2.25
CA GLY A 93 9.40 5.67 -2.52
C GLY A 93 8.67 6.67 -3.42
N PRO A 94 9.13 7.93 -3.51
CA PRO A 94 8.44 8.99 -4.23
C PRO A 94 8.18 8.68 -5.71
N THR A 95 9.11 8.01 -6.42
CA THR A 95 8.93 7.67 -7.84
C THR A 95 7.82 6.64 -8.01
N PHE A 96 7.85 5.55 -7.23
CA PHE A 96 6.79 4.55 -7.32
C PHE A 96 5.46 5.05 -6.76
N LEU A 97 5.46 5.93 -5.76
CA LEU A 97 4.25 6.57 -5.26
C LEU A 97 3.58 7.41 -6.37
N CYS A 98 4.35 8.22 -7.09
CA CYS A 98 3.88 8.99 -8.24
C CYS A 98 3.29 8.08 -9.34
N ILE A 99 4.03 7.06 -9.77
CA ILE A 99 3.60 6.14 -10.84
C ILE A 99 2.31 5.41 -10.45
N ASN A 100 2.26 4.87 -9.23
CA ASN A 100 1.06 4.16 -8.75
C ASN A 100 -0.12 5.12 -8.61
N GLY A 101 0.10 6.31 -8.04
CA GLY A 101 -0.95 7.32 -7.86
C GLY A 101 -1.57 7.78 -9.19
N ASP A 102 -0.74 8.10 -10.19
CA ASP A 102 -1.22 8.46 -11.53
C ASP A 102 -1.97 7.29 -12.19
N MET A 103 -1.43 6.07 -12.10
CA MET A 103 -2.10 4.88 -12.64
C MET A 103 -3.48 4.66 -12.02
N PHE A 104 -3.61 4.71 -10.69
CA PHE A 104 -4.89 4.45 -10.01
C PHE A 104 -5.89 5.56 -10.30
N ALA A 105 -5.46 6.82 -10.34
CA ALA A 105 -6.32 7.94 -10.70
C ALA A 105 -6.84 7.83 -12.14
N ARG A 106 -6.01 7.38 -13.09
CA ARG A 106 -6.43 7.13 -14.48
C ARG A 106 -7.38 5.96 -14.60
N LEU A 107 -7.15 4.86 -13.87
CA LEU A 107 -8.09 3.73 -13.83
C LEU A 107 -9.46 4.18 -13.31
N GLN A 108 -9.49 4.91 -12.20
CA GLN A 108 -10.73 5.42 -11.62
C GLN A 108 -11.46 6.38 -12.58
N LYS A 109 -10.76 7.40 -13.11
CA LYS A 109 -11.38 8.44 -13.94
C LYS A 109 -11.72 7.96 -15.35
N GLY A 110 -10.98 6.99 -15.86
CA GLY A 110 -11.15 6.42 -17.21
C GLY A 110 -12.17 5.29 -17.27
N ASP A 111 -12.60 4.75 -16.14
CA ASP A 111 -13.59 3.68 -16.10
C ASP A 111 -15.01 4.25 -16.17
N ARG A 112 -15.66 4.05 -17.32
CA ARG A 112 -17.07 4.40 -17.51
C ARG A 112 -17.98 3.73 -16.48
N PHE A 113 -17.62 2.56 -15.98
CA PHE A 113 -18.39 1.80 -14.99
C PHE A 113 -17.89 1.98 -13.56
N TYR A 114 -17.04 2.99 -13.30
CA TYR A 114 -16.58 3.27 -11.95
C TYR A 114 -17.79 3.48 -11.02
N TYR A 115 -17.83 2.75 -9.90
CA TYR A 115 -19.04 2.61 -9.08
C TYR A 115 -19.55 3.91 -8.46
N GLU A 116 -18.70 4.93 -8.31
CA GLU A 116 -19.12 6.25 -7.80
C GLU A 116 -19.57 7.21 -8.91
N LEU A 117 -19.46 6.83 -10.19
CA LEU A 117 -19.91 7.66 -11.30
C LEU A 117 -21.44 7.76 -11.28
N GLY A 118 -21.97 8.97 -11.09
CA GLY A 118 -23.40 9.25 -11.07
C GLY A 118 -23.93 9.81 -12.40
N GLY A 119 -25.24 9.73 -12.59
CA GLY A 119 -25.93 10.33 -13.74
C GLY A 119 -25.97 9.47 -15.01
N GLU A 120 -25.45 8.25 -14.96
CA GLU A 120 -25.45 7.30 -16.08
C GLU A 120 -26.49 6.19 -15.89
N PRO A 121 -26.94 5.51 -16.97
CA PRO A 121 -27.90 4.40 -16.86
C PRO A 121 -27.41 3.23 -15.99
N HIS A 122 -26.10 3.05 -15.86
CA HIS A 122 -25.46 2.01 -15.04
C HIS A 122 -25.00 2.53 -13.66
N SER A 123 -25.29 3.79 -13.32
CA SER A 123 -24.97 4.35 -12.00
C SER A 123 -25.81 3.68 -10.91
N PHE A 124 -25.17 3.43 -9.76
CA PHE A 124 -25.90 3.05 -8.55
C PHE A 124 -26.77 4.21 -8.05
N SER A 125 -27.88 3.88 -7.38
CA SER A 125 -28.65 4.88 -6.63
C SER A 125 -27.82 5.41 -5.44
N PRO A 126 -28.12 6.61 -4.92
CA PRO A 126 -27.44 7.12 -3.72
C PRO A 126 -27.50 6.15 -2.53
N GLU A 127 -28.61 5.44 -2.35
CA GLU A 127 -28.80 4.46 -1.27
C GLU A 127 -27.93 3.22 -1.49
N GLN A 128 -27.84 2.72 -2.72
CA GLN A 128 -26.95 1.62 -3.07
C GLN A 128 -25.47 2.00 -2.87
N LEU A 129 -25.11 3.23 -3.25
CA LEU A 129 -23.76 3.74 -3.10
C LEU A 129 -23.37 3.87 -1.61
N ASP A 130 -24.31 4.27 -0.75
CA ASP A 130 -24.10 4.28 0.70
C ASP A 130 -23.80 2.86 1.24
N GLN A 131 -24.50 1.84 0.73
CA GLN A 131 -24.20 0.45 1.12
C GLN A 131 -22.82 -0.01 0.64
N ILE A 132 -22.42 0.33 -0.59
CA ILE A 132 -21.10 -0.02 -1.13
C ILE A 132 -19.99 0.64 -0.29
N ARG A 133 -20.15 1.92 0.08
CA ARG A 133 -19.16 2.65 0.91
C ARG A 133 -18.96 2.08 2.31
N ARG A 134 -19.95 1.35 2.83
CA ARG A 134 -19.85 0.65 4.12
C ARG A 134 -19.10 -0.69 3.99
N VAL A 135 -18.85 -1.21 2.79
CA VAL A 135 -18.13 -2.48 2.63
C VAL A 135 -16.66 -2.31 3.03
N SER A 136 -16.15 -3.26 3.82
CA SER A 136 -14.73 -3.37 4.16
C SER A 136 -14.19 -4.75 3.79
N LEU A 137 -12.89 -4.85 3.52
CA LEU A 137 -12.27 -6.16 3.26
C LEU A 137 -12.38 -7.09 4.48
N ALA A 138 -12.39 -6.53 5.71
CA ALA A 138 -12.69 -7.28 6.92
C ALA A 138 -14.04 -7.98 6.84
N ARG A 139 -15.08 -7.25 6.41
CA ARG A 139 -16.43 -7.80 6.27
C ARG A 139 -16.52 -8.87 5.20
N VAL A 140 -15.89 -8.62 4.04
CA VAL A 140 -15.83 -9.62 2.95
C VAL A 140 -15.17 -10.92 3.44
N LEU A 141 -14.07 -10.85 4.18
CA LEU A 141 -13.42 -12.04 4.73
C LEU A 141 -14.28 -12.74 5.78
N CYS A 142 -14.93 -11.98 6.67
CA CYS A 142 -15.85 -12.49 7.68
C CYS A 142 -17.05 -13.25 7.08
N ASP A 143 -17.69 -12.68 6.06
CA ASP A 143 -18.90 -13.26 5.46
C ASP A 143 -18.60 -14.52 4.64
N ASN A 144 -17.33 -14.75 4.27
CA ASN A 144 -16.92 -15.85 3.38
C ASN A 144 -15.98 -16.87 4.06
N SER A 145 -15.80 -16.81 5.39
CA SER A 145 -14.93 -17.74 6.10
C SER A 145 -15.53 -18.20 7.42
N GLU A 146 -15.92 -19.47 7.48
CA GLU A 146 -16.43 -20.11 8.69
C GLU A 146 -15.37 -20.23 9.80
N ALA A 147 -14.08 -20.22 9.42
CA ALA A 147 -12.97 -20.31 10.36
C ALA A 147 -12.63 -18.97 11.02
N LEU A 148 -13.01 -17.84 10.40
CA LEU A 148 -12.76 -16.51 10.93
C LEU A 148 -13.90 -16.10 11.86
N ARG A 149 -13.63 -16.05 13.17
CA ARG A 149 -14.60 -15.58 14.16
C ARG A 149 -14.44 -14.11 14.52
N VAL A 150 -13.20 -13.61 14.49
CA VAL A 150 -12.86 -12.22 14.83
C VAL A 150 -11.77 -11.74 13.89
N ILE A 151 -11.89 -10.50 13.42
CA ILE A 151 -10.91 -9.85 12.56
C ILE A 151 -10.76 -8.35 12.90
N GLN A 152 -9.56 -7.80 12.72
CA GLN A 152 -9.33 -6.36 12.80
C GLN A 152 -10.03 -5.62 11.63
N PRO A 153 -10.43 -4.34 11.78
CA PRO A 153 -11.22 -3.63 10.78
C PRO A 153 -10.36 -3.23 9.57
N LEU A 154 -9.13 -2.80 9.84
CA LEU A 154 -8.15 -2.42 8.82
C LEU A 154 -7.21 -3.60 8.56
N VAL A 155 -7.68 -4.59 7.79
CA VAL A 155 -6.96 -5.86 7.60
C VAL A 155 -5.58 -5.73 6.95
N MET A 156 -5.34 -4.64 6.21
CA MET A 156 -4.05 -4.33 5.59
C MET A 156 -3.11 -3.57 6.53
N ALA A 157 -3.60 -3.04 7.65
CA ALA A 157 -2.75 -2.40 8.65
C ALA A 157 -2.09 -3.46 9.55
N ARG A 158 -0.88 -3.17 10.01
CA ARG A 158 -0.23 -3.98 11.04
C ARG A 158 -1.09 -3.95 12.32
N ILE A 159 -1.33 -5.12 12.90
CA ILE A 159 -2.05 -5.24 14.18
C ILE A 159 -1.27 -4.47 15.25
N SER A 160 -1.91 -3.47 15.86
CA SER A 160 -1.38 -2.78 17.05
C SER A 160 -1.70 -3.61 18.30
N THR A 161 -0.78 -3.61 19.26
CA THR A 161 -1.00 -4.16 20.60
C THR A 161 -2.01 -3.36 21.41
N ASP A 162 -2.31 -2.12 21.01
CA ASP A 162 -3.31 -1.25 21.67
C ASP A 162 -4.74 -1.79 21.51
N CYS A 163 -4.95 -2.66 20.53
CA CYS A 163 -6.12 -3.51 20.45
C CYS A 163 -5.68 -4.98 20.34
N ALA A 164 -5.14 -5.51 21.43
CA ALA A 164 -4.99 -6.95 21.61
C ALA A 164 -6.39 -7.57 21.54
N LEU A 165 -6.66 -8.30 20.46
CA LEU A 165 -7.89 -9.08 20.26
C LEU A 165 -8.18 -9.88 21.54
N VAL A 166 -9.10 -9.38 22.37
CA VAL A 166 -9.41 -10.03 23.64
C VAL A 166 -10.09 -11.35 23.32
N ALA A 167 -9.36 -12.41 23.65
CA ALA A 167 -9.85 -13.75 23.87
C ALA A 167 -11.02 -13.74 24.86
N ALA A 168 -12.26 -13.62 24.36
CA ALA A 168 -13.48 -14.02 25.06
C ALA A 168 -14.71 -13.74 24.18
N LEU A 169 -14.93 -14.54 23.13
CA LEU A 169 -16.28 -14.64 22.56
C LEU A 169 -16.68 -16.12 22.51
N PRO A 170 -17.89 -16.46 22.99
CA PRO A 170 -18.29 -17.84 23.19
C PRO A 170 -18.30 -18.58 21.86
N SER A 171 -17.73 -19.78 21.88
CA SER A 171 -17.71 -20.74 20.79
C SER A 171 -19.11 -21.31 20.55
N SER A 172 -19.99 -20.55 19.90
CA SER A 172 -21.09 -21.14 19.14
C SER A 172 -20.65 -21.25 17.67
N LEU A 173 -20.89 -22.40 17.04
CA LEU A 173 -20.55 -22.62 15.64
C LEU A 173 -21.35 -21.72 14.68
N ASN A 174 -22.38 -21.03 15.17
CA ASN A 174 -23.30 -20.21 14.38
C ASN A 174 -23.22 -18.71 14.72
N ALA A 175 -22.22 -18.26 15.46
CA ALA A 175 -22.04 -16.83 15.73
C ALA A 175 -21.50 -16.11 14.48
N PRO A 176 -22.05 -14.94 14.11
CA PRO A 176 -21.50 -14.14 13.01
C PRO A 176 -20.07 -13.69 13.35
N CYS A 177 -19.21 -13.63 12.33
CA CYS A 177 -17.86 -13.08 12.47
C CYS A 177 -17.93 -11.60 12.89
N ILE A 178 -17.08 -11.21 13.85
CA ILE A 178 -17.13 -9.89 14.47
C ILE A 178 -15.90 -9.07 14.07
N VAL A 179 -16.13 -7.82 13.66
CA VAL A 179 -15.08 -6.85 13.35
C VAL A 179 -14.75 -6.05 14.61
N ALA A 180 -13.50 -6.13 15.08
CA ALA A 180 -13.06 -5.53 16.34
C ALA A 180 -12.48 -4.13 16.13
N SER A 181 -13.17 -3.07 16.53
CA SER A 181 -12.70 -1.67 16.42
C SER A 181 -11.98 -1.16 17.68
N SER A 182 -10.99 -0.28 17.52
CA SER A 182 -10.41 0.46 18.64
C SER A 182 -11.20 1.74 18.86
N VAL A 183 -11.82 1.92 20.03
CA VAL A 183 -12.50 3.15 20.42
C VAL A 183 -11.68 3.84 21.50
N THR A 184 -11.18 5.04 21.20
CA THR A 184 -10.53 5.89 22.21
C THR A 184 -11.61 6.52 23.08
N THR A 185 -11.73 6.04 24.31
CA THR A 185 -12.63 6.63 25.31
C THR A 185 -11.81 7.57 26.18
N LEU A 186 -12.24 8.82 26.28
CA LEU A 186 -11.69 9.79 27.23
C LEU A 186 -12.30 9.50 28.60
N VAL A 187 -11.50 9.01 29.53
CA VAL A 187 -11.92 8.75 30.91
C VAL A 187 -11.33 9.83 31.81
N LEU A 188 -12.18 10.50 32.58
CA LEU A 188 -11.74 11.40 33.64
C LEU A 188 -11.26 10.56 34.82
N VAL A 189 -9.96 10.63 35.11
CA VAL A 189 -9.35 10.00 36.29
C VAL A 189 -8.81 11.11 37.17
N GLY A 190 -9.56 11.49 38.20
CA GLY A 190 -9.27 12.65 39.03
C GLY A 190 -9.44 13.98 38.27
N ALA A 191 -8.47 14.90 38.43
CA ALA A 191 -8.43 16.18 37.70
C ALA A 191 -7.79 16.08 36.29
N GLY A 192 -7.46 14.88 35.83
CA GLY A 192 -6.82 14.63 34.54
C GLY A 192 -7.72 13.87 33.56
N ILE A 193 -7.57 14.19 32.27
CA ILE A 193 -8.16 13.44 31.15
C ILE A 193 -7.15 12.39 30.71
N VAL A 194 -7.51 11.11 30.78
CA VAL A 194 -6.70 9.99 30.27
C VAL A 194 -7.41 9.38 29.08
N ALA A 195 -6.72 9.25 27.95
CA ALA A 195 -7.21 8.48 26.80
C ALA A 195 -6.98 6.99 27.08
N HIS A 196 -8.05 6.19 27.05
CA HIS A 196 -7.97 4.73 27.06
C HIS A 196 -8.45 4.19 25.71
N SER A 197 -7.60 3.40 25.04
CA SER A 197 -8.02 2.59 23.90
C SER A 197 -8.77 1.36 24.42
N VAL A 198 -10.04 1.22 24.05
CA VAL A 198 -10.87 0.06 24.37
C VAL A 198 -11.23 -0.64 23.06
N CYS A 199 -10.93 -1.94 22.94
CA CYS A 199 -11.43 -2.74 21.82
C CYS A 199 -12.94 -2.94 21.97
N ARG A 200 -13.71 -2.48 20.99
CA ARG A 200 -15.14 -2.75 20.88
C ARG A 200 -15.43 -3.61 19.66
N ALA A 201 -16.01 -4.77 19.91
CA ALA A 201 -16.59 -5.63 18.88
C ALA A 201 -17.84 -4.96 18.30
N THR A 202 -17.89 -4.73 16.98
CA THR A 202 -19.10 -4.26 16.29
C THR A 202 -19.49 -5.25 15.20
N ALA A 203 -20.79 -5.57 15.11
CA ALA A 203 -21.34 -6.32 13.98
C ALA A 203 -21.51 -5.43 12.72
N GLU A 204 -21.52 -4.11 12.92
CA GLU A 204 -21.63 -3.14 11.84
C GLU A 204 -20.26 -2.78 11.26
N PRO A 205 -20.18 -2.61 9.93
CA PRO A 205 -18.98 -2.10 9.29
C PRO A 205 -18.66 -0.70 9.79
N GLN A 206 -17.42 -0.49 10.22
CA GLN A 206 -16.88 0.83 10.48
C GLN A 206 -16.68 1.53 9.14
N VAL A 207 -17.28 2.71 8.95
CA VAL A 207 -16.96 3.58 7.82
C VAL A 207 -15.53 4.07 8.04
N VAL A 208 -14.60 3.49 7.31
CA VAL A 208 -13.25 4.05 7.19
C VAL A 208 -13.38 5.17 6.18
N ASP A 209 -12.99 6.39 6.54
CA ASP A 209 -12.98 7.50 5.58
C ASP A 209 -12.30 7.04 4.29
N SER A 210 -13.08 7.04 3.21
CA SER A 210 -12.59 6.67 1.88
C SER A 210 -11.46 7.63 1.55
N LEU A 211 -10.23 7.11 1.46
CA LEU A 211 -9.13 7.86 0.87
C LEU A 211 -9.52 8.18 -0.56
N ARG A 212 -9.96 9.42 -0.82
CA ARG A 212 -10.06 9.91 -2.18
C ARG A 212 -8.65 9.94 -2.74
N MET A 213 -8.39 9.10 -3.74
CA MET A 213 -7.20 9.20 -4.55
C MET A 213 -7.35 10.39 -5.48
N ASP A 214 -7.27 11.60 -4.92
CA ASP A 214 -7.04 12.78 -5.71
C ASP A 214 -5.63 12.63 -6.28
N ALA A 215 -5.53 12.56 -7.62
CA ALA A 215 -4.25 12.55 -8.30
C ALA A 215 -3.37 13.64 -7.68
N PRO A 216 -2.12 13.35 -7.29
CA PRO A 216 -1.24 14.39 -6.79
C PRO A 216 -1.19 15.46 -7.88
N THR A 217 -1.76 16.62 -7.57
CA THR A 217 -1.52 17.77 -8.44
C THR A 217 -0.01 17.96 -8.47
N THR A 218 0.56 18.31 -9.61
CA THR A 218 2.03 18.43 -9.82
C THR A 218 2.72 19.35 -8.80
N LYS A 219 1.95 20.08 -7.97
CA LYS A 219 2.41 20.90 -6.84
C LYS A 219 2.45 20.19 -5.47
N GLN A 220 1.78 19.07 -5.27
CA GLN A 220 1.75 18.35 -3.98
C GLN A 220 2.94 17.41 -3.76
N ALA A 221 3.64 17.00 -4.82
CA ALA A 221 4.91 16.28 -4.70
C ALA A 221 6.08 17.16 -4.18
N LEU A 222 5.86 18.48 -4.03
CA LEU A 222 6.86 19.46 -3.63
C LEU A 222 6.73 19.94 -2.16
N LEU A 223 5.80 19.37 -1.38
CA LEU A 223 5.54 19.78 0.01
C LEU A 223 5.72 18.67 1.06
N LEU A 224 6.39 17.57 0.70
CA LEU A 224 6.98 16.59 1.61
C LEU A 224 8.43 16.34 1.21
#